data_AF-A0A238HGH6-F1
#
_entry.id   AF-A0A238HGH6-F1
#
_cell.length_a   1.000
_cell.length_b   1.000
_cell.length_c   1.000
_cell.angle_alpha   90.00
_cell.angle_beta   90.00
_cell.angle_gamma   90.00
#
_symmetry.space_group_name_H-M   'P 1'
#
loop_
_entity.id
_entity.type
_entity.pdbx_description
1 polymer ?
#
loop_
_entity_poly.entity_id
_entity_poly.type
_entity_poly.pdbx_seq_one_letter_code
_entity_poly.pdbx_strand_id
1 'polypeptide(L)'
;MQWTITNRLPENEPDETNRAEYAHPQLMSGASDDGRFVFDVVWAEMEECFVLTFLWVNDEFGFVEDQIREYPKTRTDLLARVAEFQAAPELAFQNAA
;
A
#
# COMPACT_ATOMS: atom_id res chain seq x y z
N MET A 1 7.01 4.39 -15.49
CA MET A 1 6.46 3.15 -14.91
C MET A 1 4.95 3.26 -14.94
N GLN A 2 4.26 2.27 -15.49
CA GLN A 2 2.80 2.16 -15.37
C GLN A 2 2.44 1.25 -14.19
N TRP A 3 1.26 1.47 -13.62
CA TRP A 3 0.77 0.72 -12.47
C TRP A 3 -0.58 0.08 -12.78
N THR A 4 -0.73 -1.20 -12.43
CA THR A 4 -2.04 -1.84 -12.38
C THR A 4 -2.56 -1.72 -10.97
N ILE A 5 -3.68 -1.03 -10.76
CA ILE A 5 -4.22 -0.71 -9.43
C ILE A 5 -5.61 -1.34 -9.27
N THR A 6 -5.84 -2.00 -8.15
CA THR A 6 -7.18 -2.33 -7.66
C THR A 6 -7.50 -1.39 -6.50
N ASN A 7 -8.59 -0.63 -6.61
CA ASN A 7 -9.00 0.31 -5.57
C ASN A 7 -10.43 0.04 -5.11
N ARG A 8 -10.56 -0.32 -3.83
CA ARG A 8 -11.81 -0.48 -3.07
C ARG A 8 -11.84 0.45 -1.85
N LEU A 9 -10.88 1.37 -1.75
CA LEU A 9 -10.77 2.31 -0.65
C LEU A 9 -11.96 3.26 -0.68
N PRO A 10 -12.77 3.34 0.39
CA PRO A 10 -13.86 4.30 0.47
C PRO A 10 -13.39 5.75 0.27
N GLU A 11 -14.28 6.64 -0.16
CA GLU A 11 -13.95 8.05 -0.40
C GLU A 11 -13.74 8.85 0.89
N ASN A 12 -14.48 8.48 1.95
CA ASN A 12 -14.48 9.15 3.25
C ASN A 12 -13.53 8.46 4.22
N GLU A 13 -13.04 9.19 5.23
CA GLU A 13 -12.24 8.62 6.32
C GLU A 13 -13.01 7.51 7.07
N PRO A 14 -12.32 6.54 7.69
CA PRO A 14 -12.95 5.52 8.52
C PRO A 14 -13.75 6.14 9.67
N ASP A 15 -15.01 5.75 9.79
CA ASP A 15 -15.90 6.15 10.87
C ASP A 15 -16.88 5.02 11.22
N GLU A 16 -17.77 5.27 12.18
CA GLU A 16 -18.76 4.28 12.62
C GLU A 16 -19.77 3.89 11.52
N THR A 17 -19.97 4.75 10.53
CA THR A 17 -20.99 4.57 9.48
C THR A 17 -20.48 3.76 8.29
N ASN A 18 -19.17 3.81 8.02
CA ASN A 18 -18.54 3.14 6.87
C ASN A 18 -17.56 2.01 7.27
N ARG A 19 -17.47 1.69 8.56
CA ARG A 19 -16.59 0.64 9.12
C ARG A 19 -16.62 -0.69 8.35
N ALA A 20 -17.80 -1.13 7.90
CA ALA A 20 -17.95 -2.39 7.17
C ALA A 20 -17.26 -2.38 5.80
N GLU A 21 -17.15 -1.21 5.16
CA GLU A 21 -16.43 -1.05 3.88
C GLU A 21 -14.92 -1.18 4.09
N TYR A 22 -14.43 -0.69 5.23
CA TYR A 22 -13.03 -0.80 5.64
C TYR A 22 -12.62 -2.22 6.08
N ALA A 23 -13.58 -3.10 6.37
CA ALA A 23 -13.31 -4.51 6.70
C ALA A 23 -12.95 -5.38 5.48
N HIS A 24 -12.90 -4.81 4.27
CA HIS A 24 -12.44 -5.53 3.08
C HIS A 24 -10.99 -6.01 3.26
N PRO A 25 -10.67 -7.28 2.92
CA PRO A 25 -9.33 -7.85 3.12
C PRO A 25 -8.24 -7.23 2.23
N GLN A 26 -8.62 -6.40 1.27
CA GLN A 26 -7.71 -5.60 0.43
C GLN A 26 -8.46 -4.36 -0.03
N LEU A 27 -8.11 -3.21 0.57
CA LEU A 27 -8.71 -1.91 0.27
C LEU A 27 -8.09 -1.27 -0.96
N MET A 28 -6.78 -1.37 -1.10
CA MET A 28 -6.07 -0.87 -2.27
C MET A 28 -4.83 -1.71 -2.50
N SER A 29 -4.52 -1.99 -3.75
CA SER A 29 -3.28 -2.65 -4.12
C SER A 29 -2.82 -2.18 -5.48
N GLY A 30 -1.53 -2.27 -5.71
CA GLY A 30 -0.97 -1.98 -7.02
C GLY A 30 0.32 -2.72 -7.27
N ALA A 31 0.58 -3.05 -8.53
CA ALA A 31 1.83 -3.59 -9.00
C ALA A 31 2.36 -2.75 -10.16
N SER A 32 3.68 -2.54 -10.19
CA SER A 32 4.36 -1.99 -11.36
C SER A 32 4.19 -2.92 -12.56
N ASP A 33 4.29 -2.37 -13.76
CA ASP A 33 4.18 -3.09 -15.03
C ASP A 33 5.21 -4.23 -15.20
N ASP A 34 6.39 -4.07 -14.63
CA ASP A 34 7.43 -5.09 -14.55
C ASP A 34 7.27 -6.07 -13.38
N GLY A 35 6.31 -5.85 -12.47
CA GLY A 35 6.05 -6.71 -11.30
C GLY A 35 7.07 -6.58 -10.17
N ARG A 36 8.07 -5.69 -10.29
CA ARG A 36 9.15 -5.50 -9.31
C ARG A 36 8.67 -4.83 -8.03
N PHE A 37 7.65 -3.99 -8.11
CA PHE A 37 7.16 -3.24 -6.97
C PHE A 37 5.69 -3.49 -6.77
N VAL A 38 5.32 -3.82 -5.53
CA VAL A 38 3.93 -4.07 -5.14
C VAL A 38 3.62 -3.25 -3.89
N PHE A 39 2.40 -2.75 -3.82
CA PHE A 39 1.84 -2.27 -2.56
C PHE A 39 0.49 -2.91 -2.27
N ASP A 40 0.18 -3.06 -0.98
CA ASP A 40 -1.09 -3.57 -0.48
C ASP A 40 -1.53 -2.78 0.75
N VAL A 41 -2.84 -2.56 0.85
CA VAL A 41 -3.46 -1.75 1.90
C VAL A 41 -4.62 -2.49 2.52
N VAL A 42 -4.57 -2.59 3.84
CA VAL A 42 -5.68 -3.05 4.69
C VAL A 42 -5.94 -2.05 5.80
N TRP A 43 -7.12 -2.13 6.43
CA TRP A 43 -7.43 -1.40 7.65
C TRP A 43 -7.27 -2.29 8.87
N ALA A 44 -6.54 -1.79 9.87
CA ALA A 44 -6.38 -2.44 11.16
C ALA A 44 -7.33 -1.78 12.16
N GLU A 45 -8.48 -2.41 12.37
CA GLU A 45 -9.58 -1.82 13.14
C GLU A 45 -9.22 -1.56 14.60
N MET A 46 -8.45 -2.45 15.24
CA MET A 46 -8.08 -2.32 16.65
C MET A 46 -7.08 -1.17 16.88
N GLU A 47 -6.26 -0.88 15.89
CA GLU A 47 -5.22 0.14 15.91
C GLU A 47 -5.68 1.47 15.30
N GLU A 48 -6.89 1.49 14.73
CA GLU A 48 -7.49 2.62 14.00
C GLU A 48 -6.51 3.25 13.00
N CYS A 49 -5.86 2.41 12.20
CA CYS A 49 -4.92 2.85 11.16
C CYS A 49 -4.92 1.95 9.93
N PHE A 50 -4.38 2.47 8.84
CA PHE A 50 -4.06 1.68 7.66
C PHE A 50 -2.77 0.91 7.89
N VAL A 51 -2.69 -0.30 7.33
CA VAL A 51 -1.42 -1.01 7.16
C VAL A 51 -1.09 -0.97 5.68
N LEU A 52 -0.12 -0.13 5.33
CA LEU A 52 0.41 -0.01 3.97
C LEU A 52 1.68 -0.83 3.89
N THR A 53 1.69 -1.85 3.04
CA THR A 53 2.85 -2.69 2.81
C THR A 53 3.44 -2.38 1.45
N PHE A 54 4.73 -2.05 1.39
CA PHE A 54 5.50 -1.99 0.15
C PHE A 54 6.36 -3.24 0.04
N LEU A 55 6.45 -3.79 -1.16
CA LEU A 55 7.26 -4.95 -1.49
C LEU A 55 8.16 -4.62 -2.68
N TRP A 56 9.42 -5.03 -2.58
CA TRP A 56 10.30 -5.17 -3.72
C TRP A 56 10.44 -6.66 -4.04
N VAL A 57 10.10 -7.04 -5.26
CA VAL A 57 10.21 -8.41 -5.78
C VAL A 57 11.47 -8.51 -6.66
N ASN A 58 12.25 -9.56 -6.43
CA ASN A 58 13.42 -9.89 -7.23
C ASN A 58 13.01 -10.56 -8.55
N ASP A 59 13.54 -10.04 -9.66
CA ASP A 59 13.23 -10.50 -11.01
C ASP A 59 13.75 -11.91 -11.35
N GLU A 60 14.78 -12.39 -10.66
CA GLU A 60 15.44 -13.67 -10.95
C GLU A 60 14.65 -14.87 -10.42
N PHE A 61 14.01 -14.71 -9.25
CA PHE A 61 13.33 -15.81 -8.57
C PHE A 61 11.86 -15.51 -8.21
N GLY A 62 11.40 -14.26 -8.34
CA GLY A 62 10.05 -13.83 -7.96
C GLY A 62 9.81 -13.82 -6.43
N PHE A 63 10.87 -13.82 -5.63
CA PHE A 63 10.76 -13.67 -4.17
C PHE A 63 10.70 -12.20 -3.76
N VAL A 64 10.10 -11.95 -2.61
CA VAL A 64 10.20 -10.64 -1.95
C VAL A 64 11.65 -10.44 -1.51
N GLU A 65 12.33 -9.48 -2.13
CA GLU A 65 13.67 -9.03 -1.79
C GLU A 65 13.64 -8.20 -0.50
N ASP A 66 12.68 -7.26 -0.41
CA ASP A 66 12.52 -6.39 0.74
C ASP A 66 11.04 -6.01 0.97
N GLN A 67 10.71 -5.67 2.22
CA GLN A 67 9.39 -5.28 2.67
C GLN A 67 9.46 -4.12 3.67
N ILE A 68 8.65 -3.08 3.41
CA ILE A 68 8.41 -1.98 4.33
C ILE A 68 6.94 -1.99 4.74
N ARG A 69 6.66 -1.75 6.02
CA ARG A 69 5.30 -1.50 6.52
C ARG A 69 5.20 -0.10 7.11
N GLU A 70 4.20 0.64 6.66
CA GLU A 70 3.83 1.95 7.18
C GLU A 70 2.43 1.91 7.78
N TYR A 71 2.16 2.82 8.72
CA TYR A 71 0.88 2.88 9.45
C TYR A 71 0.20 4.25 9.33
N PRO A 72 -0.26 4.67 8.13
CA PRO A 72 -0.98 5.93 7.96
C PRO A 72 -2.25 5.95 8.80
N LYS A 73 -2.54 7.09 9.45
CA LYS A 73 -3.76 7.25 10.26
C LYS A 73 -4.95 7.82 9.50
N THR A 74 -4.69 8.40 8.33
CA THR A 74 -5.72 9.06 7.53
C THR A 74 -5.62 8.59 6.09
N ARG A 75 -6.74 8.63 5.37
CA ARG A 75 -6.83 8.37 3.95
C ARG A 75 -5.93 9.31 3.16
N THR A 76 -5.85 10.58 3.58
CA THR A 76 -5.01 11.58 2.93
C THR A 76 -3.53 11.23 3.03
N ASP A 77 -3.05 10.83 4.22
CA ASP A 77 -1.66 10.38 4.43
C ASP A 77 -1.39 9.09 3.64
N LEU A 78 -2.30 8.11 3.70
CA LEU A 78 -2.21 6.88 2.92
C LEU A 78 -2.01 7.15 1.42
N LEU A 79 -2.86 7.99 0.83
CA LEU A 79 -2.79 8.31 -0.60
C LEU A 79 -1.52 9.07 -0.95
N ALA A 80 -1.01 9.93 -0.05
CA ALA A 80 0.27 10.60 -0.25
C ALA A 80 1.42 9.59 -0.29
N ARG A 81 1.47 8.65 0.66
CA ARG A 81 2.50 7.58 0.70
C ARG A 81 2.46 6.69 -0.52
N VAL A 82 1.26 6.29 -0.96
CA VAL A 82 1.10 5.52 -2.19
C VAL A 82 1.60 6.31 -3.40
N ALA A 83 1.25 7.60 -3.52
CA ALA A 83 1.70 8.43 -4.63
C ALA A 83 3.23 8.63 -4.64
N GLU A 84 3.84 8.84 -3.47
CA GLU A 84 5.30 8.93 -3.29
C GLU A 84 5.98 7.63 -3.74
N PHE A 85 5.47 6.48 -3.28
CA PHE A 85 5.99 5.17 -3.68
C PHE A 85 5.84 4.93 -5.18
N GLN A 86 4.70 5.25 -5.77
CA GLN A 86 4.47 5.07 -7.21
C GLN A 86 5.37 5.96 -8.08
N ALA A 87 5.76 7.13 -7.56
CA ALA A 87 6.64 8.06 -8.26
C ALA A 87 8.11 7.61 -8.24
N ALA A 88 8.57 6.98 -7.16
CA ALA A 88 9.96 6.59 -6.99
C ALA A 88 10.11 5.36 -6.06
N PRO A 89 9.68 4.16 -6.48
CA PRO A 89 9.59 3.00 -5.59
C PRO A 89 10.95 2.51 -5.09
N GLU A 90 12.00 2.64 -5.91
CA GLU A 90 13.37 2.30 -5.54
C GLU A 90 13.87 3.13 -4.34
N LEU A 91 13.47 4.41 -4.23
CA LEU A 91 13.90 5.27 -3.13
C LEU A 91 13.36 4.80 -1.77
N ALA A 92 12.21 4.12 -1.76
CA ALA A 92 11.64 3.59 -0.52
C ALA A 92 12.56 2.56 0.13
N PHE A 93 13.30 1.77 -0.68
CA PHE A 93 14.17 0.69 -0.22
C PHE A 93 15.66 1.07 -0.12
N GLN A 94 16.06 2.24 -0.63
CA GLN A 94 17.46 2.67 -0.57
C GLN A 94 17.96 3.03 0.84
N ASN A 95 17.05 3.28 1.79
CA ASN A 95 17.41 3.59 3.19
C ASN A 95 17.41 2.35 4.11
N ALA A 96 17.16 1.15 3.57
CA ALA A 96 17.11 -0.09 4.33
C ALA A 96 18.43 -0.90 4.31
N ALA A 97 19.43 -0.45 3.54
CA ALA A 97 20.74 -1.09 3.38
C ALA A 97 21.85 -0.47 4.25
#